data_AF-A0A521XS31-F1
#
_entry.id   AF-A0A521XS31-F1
#
_cell.length_a   1.000
_cell.length_b   1.000
_cell.length_c   1.000
_cell.angle_alpha   90.00
_cell.angle_beta   90.00
_cell.angle_gamma   90.00
#
_symmetry.space_group_name_H-M   'P 1'
#
loop_
_entity.id
_entity.type
_entity.pdbx_description
1 polymer ?
#
loop_
_entity_poly.entity_id
_entity_poly.type
_entity_poly.pdbx_seq_one_letter_code
_entity_poly.pdbx_strand_id
1 'polypeptide(L)'
;RGLVNRVVPLEQLDAEIKKLTDSILAKTPVAIKAGKQMFYRQLEMGLEEAYELASEVMACNMMAEDAQEGIDAFVAKRKPQWKGR
;
A
#
# COMPACT_ATOMS: atom_id res chain seq x y z
N ARG A 1 18.42 13.21 -9.24
CA ARG A 1 18.04 13.51 -7.83
C ARG A 1 16.79 12.70 -7.53
N GLY A 2 16.76 11.92 -6.45
CA GLY A 2 15.70 10.91 -6.21
C GLY A 2 16.21 9.56 -5.66
N LEU A 3 17.51 9.46 -5.36
CA LEU A 3 18.13 8.25 -4.81
C LEU A 3 17.66 7.93 -3.38
N VAL A 4 17.36 8.97 -2.60
CA VAL A 4 16.89 8.86 -1.22
C VAL A 4 15.55 9.59 -1.06
N ASN A 5 14.63 8.99 -0.30
CA ASN A 5 13.32 9.60 -0.05
C ASN A 5 13.36 10.68 1.03
N ARG A 6 14.21 10.51 2.07
CA ARG A 6 14.30 11.42 3.23
C ARG A 6 15.74 11.44 3.77
N VAL A 7 16.14 12.58 4.33
CA VAL A 7 17.42 12.77 5.02
C VAL A 7 17.12 13.47 6.34
N VAL A 8 17.58 12.91 7.44
CA VAL A 8 17.37 13.42 8.80
C VAL A 8 18.70 13.38 9.58
N PRO A 9 18.86 14.20 10.64
CA PRO A 9 19.95 14.04 11.59
C PRO A 9 19.98 12.64 12.20
N LEU A 10 21.17 12.16 12.57
CA LEU A 10 21.37 10.79 13.05
C LEU A 10 20.49 10.47 14.27
N GLU A 11 20.36 11.43 15.19
CA GLU A 11 19.56 11.32 16.40
C GLU A 11 18.04 11.20 16.14
N GLN A 12 17.58 11.50 14.91
CA GLN A 12 16.18 11.37 14.51
C GLN A 12 15.92 10.14 13.63
N LEU A 13 16.96 9.38 13.28
CA LEU A 13 16.85 8.27 12.34
C LEU A 13 15.80 7.23 12.78
N ASP A 14 15.87 6.78 14.04
CA ASP A 14 14.95 5.78 14.57
C ASP A 14 13.50 6.28 14.61
N ALA A 15 13.30 7.56 14.95
CA ALA A 15 11.97 8.16 14.97
C ALA A 15 11.37 8.23 13.56
N GLU A 16 12.18 8.56 12.55
CA GLU A 16 11.73 8.65 11.17
C GLU A 16 11.46 7.27 10.55
N ILE A 17 12.28 6.27 10.86
CA ILE A 17 12.03 4.86 10.51
C ILE A 17 10.74 4.38 11.16
N LYS A 18 10.54 4.65 12.44
CA LYS A 18 9.32 4.25 13.17
C LYS A 18 8.09 4.87 12.54
N LYS A 19 8.12 6.16 12.21
CA LYS A 19 7.01 6.85 11.54
C LYS A 19 6.65 6.20 10.21
N LEU A 20 7.64 5.84 9.39
CA LEU A 20 7.39 5.17 8.11
C LEU A 20 6.81 3.77 8.31
N THR A 21 7.41 2.97 9.18
CA THR A 21 6.98 1.59 9.45
C THR A 21 5.59 1.54 10.08
N ASP A 22 5.29 2.41 11.04
CA ASP A 22 3.93 2.55 11.61
C ASP A 22 2.89 2.84 10.53
N SER A 23 3.22 3.70 9.55
CA SER A 23 2.30 4.03 8.45
C SER A 23 2.03 2.85 7.51
N ILE A 24 3.01 1.95 7.35
CA ILE A 24 2.90 0.74 6.52
C ILE A 24 2.11 -0.33 7.29
N LEU A 25 2.47 -0.57 8.55
CA LEU A 25 1.82 -1.57 9.42
C LEU A 25 0.36 -1.24 9.72
N ALA A 26 -0.05 0.02 9.59
CA ALA A 26 -1.45 0.43 9.70
C ALA A 26 -2.33 -0.04 8.52
N LYS A 27 -1.77 -0.63 7.45
CA LYS A 27 -2.49 -1.06 6.25
C LYS A 27 -2.45 -2.58 6.12
N THR A 28 -3.38 -3.14 5.36
CA THR A 28 -3.35 -4.57 5.03
C THR A 28 -2.09 -4.93 4.22
N PRO A 29 -1.39 -6.02 4.57
CA PRO A 29 -0.24 -6.48 3.79
C PRO A 29 -0.63 -6.97 2.38
N VAL A 30 -1.89 -7.37 2.16
CA VAL A 30 -2.40 -7.82 0.84
C VAL A 30 -2.34 -6.66 -0.15
N ALA A 31 -2.94 -5.52 0.19
CA ALA A 31 -2.96 -4.37 -0.70
C ALA A 31 -1.57 -3.77 -0.91
N ILE A 32 -0.72 -3.75 0.13
CA ILE A 32 0.67 -3.26 -0.01
C ILE A 32 1.46 -4.13 -0.98
N LYS A 33 1.33 -5.46 -0.87
CA LYS A 33 2.00 -6.41 -1.78
C LYS A 33 1.51 -6.22 -3.22
N ALA A 34 0.19 -6.24 -3.43
CA ALA A 34 -0.43 -6.11 -4.75
C ALA A 34 -0.05 -4.77 -5.41
N GLY A 35 -0.22 -3.66 -4.70
CA GLY A 35 0.10 -2.32 -5.22
C GLY A 35 1.57 -2.14 -5.54
N LYS A 36 2.49 -2.67 -4.71
CA LYS A 36 3.93 -2.60 -4.99
C LYS A 36 4.32 -3.42 -6.22
N GLN A 37 3.78 -4.64 -6.36
CA GLN A 37 4.03 -5.48 -7.54
C GLN A 37 3.51 -4.83 -8.82
N MET A 38 2.28 -4.31 -8.79
CA MET A 38 1.68 -3.57 -9.90
C MET A 38 2.52 -2.35 -10.27
N PHE A 39 2.95 -1.56 -9.27
CA PHE A 39 3.73 -0.34 -9.50
C PHE A 39 5.01 -0.62 -10.27
N TYR A 40 5.77 -1.66 -9.92
CA TYR A 40 7.00 -1.99 -10.66
C TYR A 40 6.71 -2.54 -12.04
N ARG A 41 5.67 -3.37 -12.20
CA ARG A 41 5.31 -3.94 -13.49
C ARG A 41 4.88 -2.87 -14.51
N GLN A 42 4.10 -1.87 -14.09
CA GLN A 42 3.62 -0.82 -14.99
C GLN A 42 4.71 0.12 -15.51
N LEU A 43 5.89 0.19 -14.86
CA LEU A 43 6.95 1.13 -15.27
C LEU A 43 7.49 0.84 -16.67
N GLU A 44 7.35 -0.40 -17.14
CA GLU A 44 7.82 -0.86 -18.45
C GLU A 44 6.70 -0.88 -19.50
N MET A 45 5.48 -0.44 -19.14
CA MET A 45 4.28 -0.55 -19.97
C MET A 45 3.90 0.78 -20.63
N GLY A 46 3.15 0.69 -21.73
CA GLY A 46 2.41 1.83 -22.27
C GLY A 46 1.28 2.26 -21.31
N LEU A 47 0.85 3.52 -21.40
CA LEU A 47 -0.16 4.08 -20.49
C LEU A 47 -1.48 3.27 -20.50
N GLU A 48 -1.95 2.90 -21.68
CA GLU A 48 -3.20 2.13 -21.85
C GLU A 48 -3.11 0.78 -21.15
N GLU A 49 -2.08 -0.01 -21.45
CA GLU A 49 -1.85 -1.32 -20.82
C GLU A 49 -1.66 -1.20 -19.30
N ALA A 50 -0.98 -0.15 -18.83
CA ALA A 50 -0.80 0.11 -17.41
C ALA A 50 -2.15 0.36 -16.70
N TYR A 51 -3.08 1.05 -17.33
CA TYR A 51 -4.44 1.25 -16.80
C TYR A 51 -5.26 -0.04 -16.80
N GLU A 52 -5.14 -0.87 -17.82
CA GLU A 52 -5.77 -2.19 -17.86
C GLU A 52 -5.27 -3.06 -16.70
N LEU A 53 -3.94 -3.16 -16.53
CA LEU A 53 -3.33 -3.89 -15.42
C LEU A 53 -3.78 -3.35 -14.06
N ALA A 54 -3.80 -2.02 -13.89
CA ALA A 54 -4.22 -1.41 -12.64
C ALA A 54 -5.68 -1.71 -12.30
N SER A 55 -6.55 -1.73 -13.32
CA SER A 55 -7.98 -2.07 -13.16
C SER A 55 -8.16 -3.53 -12.73
N GLU A 56 -7.43 -4.45 -13.36
CA GLU A 56 -7.44 -5.87 -12.99
C GLU A 56 -6.95 -6.08 -11.56
N VAL A 57 -5.79 -5.49 -11.20
CA VAL A 57 -5.23 -5.59 -9.85
C VAL A 57 -6.19 -5.04 -8.80
N MET A 58 -6.86 -3.92 -9.10
CA MET A 58 -7.86 -3.35 -8.20
C MET A 58 -9.04 -4.29 -8.00
N ALA A 59 -9.60 -4.83 -9.10
CA ALA A 59 -10.72 -5.76 -9.05
C ALA A 59 -10.38 -7.03 -8.24
N CYS A 60 -9.22 -7.63 -8.49
CA CYS A 60 -8.73 -8.77 -7.73
C CYS A 60 -8.52 -8.44 -6.25
N ASN A 61 -7.94 -7.27 -5.94
CA ASN A 61 -7.71 -6.85 -4.56
C ASN A 61 -9.03 -6.60 -3.80
N MET A 62 -10.11 -6.22 -4.47
CA MET A 62 -11.44 -6.09 -3.85
C MET A 62 -12.04 -7.42 -3.38
N MET A 63 -11.54 -8.56 -3.88
CA MET A 63 -11.99 -9.89 -3.46
C MET A 63 -11.35 -10.37 -2.15
N ALA A 64 -10.36 -9.65 -1.61
CA ALA A 64 -9.69 -10.00 -0.35
C ALA A 64 -10.58 -9.74 0.88
N GLU A 65 -10.45 -10.57 1.93
CA GLU A 65 -11.20 -10.35 3.20
C GLU A 65 -10.86 -8.98 3.80
N ASP A 66 -9.58 -8.61 3.76
CA ASP A 66 -9.08 -7.33 4.24
C ASP A 66 -9.66 -6.14 3.44
N ALA A 67 -9.99 -6.30 2.16
CA ALA A 67 -10.63 -5.22 1.40
C ALA A 67 -12.04 -4.95 1.92
N GLN A 68 -12.81 -6.01 2.17
CA GLN A 68 -14.14 -5.91 2.77
C GLN A 68 -14.07 -5.29 4.18
N GLU A 69 -13.16 -5.78 5.03
CA GLU A 69 -12.96 -5.23 6.38
C GLU A 69 -12.55 -3.76 6.35
N GLY A 70 -11.71 -3.35 5.39
CA GLY A 70 -11.31 -1.95 5.23
C GLY A 70 -12.49 -1.04 4.92
N ILE A 71 -13.39 -1.48 4.03
CA ILE A 71 -14.63 -0.77 3.69
C ILE A 71 -15.55 -0.70 4.91
N ASP A 72 -15.80 -1.84 5.57
CA ASP A 72 -16.70 -1.92 6.72
C ASP A 72 -16.20 -1.08 7.89
N ALA A 73 -14.89 -1.13 8.18
CA ALA A 73 -14.26 -0.33 9.22
C ALA A 73 -14.36 1.17 8.94
N PHE A 74 -14.17 1.57 7.68
CA PHE A 74 -14.32 2.97 7.26
C PHE A 74 -15.76 3.46 7.44
N VAL A 75 -16.75 2.69 6.96
CA VAL A 75 -18.18 3.02 7.10
C VAL A 75 -18.59 3.10 8.57
N ALA A 76 -18.11 2.16 9.39
CA ALA A 76 -18.37 2.12 10.83
C ALA A 76 -17.49 3.07 11.67
N LYS A 77 -16.64 3.90 11.05
CA LYS A 77 -15.71 4.83 11.71
C LYS A 77 -14.85 4.19 12.81
N ARG A 78 -14.44 2.94 12.59
CA ARG A 78 -13.58 2.18 13.50
C ARG A 78 -12.23 1.88 12.84
N LYS A 79 -11.27 1.43 13.64
CA LYS A 79 -10.02 0.91 13.10
C LYS A 79 -10.26 -0.47 12.47
N PRO A 80 -9.68 -0.74 11.29
CA PRO A 80 -9.75 -2.06 10.67
C PRO A 80 -8.89 -3.09 11.41
N GLN A 81 -9.30 -4.35 11.34
CA GLN A 81 -8.58 -5.51 11.87
C GLN A 81 -8.07 -6.38 10.71
N TRP A 82 -6.83 -6.15 10.30
CA TRP A 82 -6.22 -6.87 9.19
C TRP A 82 -5.89 -8.31 9.56
N LYS A 83 -6.29 -9.26 8.71
CA LYS A 83 -5.96 -10.69 8.80
C LYS A 83 -4.89 -11.12 7.80
N GLY A 84 -4.57 -10.26 6.83
CA GLY A 84 -3.55 -10.53 5.81
C GLY A 84 -4.01 -11.48 4.71
N ARG A 85 -5.31 -11.49 4.41
CA ARG A 85 -5.94 -12.29 3.36
C ARG A 85 -7.18 -11.60 2.80
#